data_AF-A0A7C5WM64-F1
#
_entry.id   AF-A0A7C5WM64-F1
#
_cell.length_a   1.000
_cell.length_b   1.000
_cell.length_c   1.000
_cell.angle_alpha   90.00
_cell.angle_beta   90.00
_cell.angle_gamma   90.00
#
_symmetry.space_group_name_H-M   'P 1'
#
loop_
_entity.id
_entity.type
_entity.pdbx_description
1 polymer ?
#
loop_
_entity_poly.entity_id
_entity_poly.type
_entity_poly.pdbx_seq_one_letter_code
_entity_poly.pdbx_strand_id
1 'polypeptide(L)'
;MRIYIETYGCALNKSDEALMKIALARRGHSVVNSVEDADVVVINTCIVRLETEYHMINRIKALHDYCEVTGKKLVVAGCMAKVEPYTISLIAPTASLISPQNADKIYLAVERDDRVILLSGARSRDVIGVCPGSSVVPIPIQEGCLSNCSFCIAKHARRQLVSHSVEAIVKAVHEAVQLGAVEIELTGMDLGVYGLDLYKRRALPELITEITTRVPGNYMIRIGMINPEHLSVFLDEIIDVVRNSERVFKFFHIPLQSGSDRVLKLMKRNYTVEEYRRVVKEIKAKIPDVSIATDIIVGFPGESEEDFEETLRVIEELEFERVHVAGYSIRLLTLAASMHQVDT
;
A
#
# COMPACT_ATOMS: atom_id res chain seq x y z
N MET A 1 -6.54 -21.67 19.34
CA MET A 1 -7.78 -21.29 18.61
C MET A 1 -7.49 -21.32 17.12
N ARG A 2 -8.50 -21.69 16.34
CA ARG A 2 -8.54 -21.66 14.87
C ARG A 2 -9.03 -20.29 14.41
N ILE A 3 -8.27 -19.64 13.54
CA ILE A 3 -8.53 -18.26 13.12
C ILE A 3 -8.73 -18.23 11.61
N TYR A 4 -9.83 -17.65 11.14
CA TYR A 4 -9.99 -17.34 9.73
C TYR A 4 -9.57 -15.89 9.48
N ILE A 5 -8.75 -15.65 8.45
CA ILE A 5 -8.33 -14.31 8.06
C ILE A 5 -8.68 -14.11 6.59
N GLU A 6 -9.43 -13.05 6.31
CA GLU A 6 -9.78 -12.62 4.96
C GLU A 6 -9.25 -11.20 4.73
N THR A 7 -8.43 -11.03 3.69
CA THR A 7 -7.71 -9.77 3.44
C THR A 7 -8.11 -9.15 2.11
N TYR A 8 -8.37 -7.85 2.16
CA TYR A 8 -8.69 -7.02 1.01
C TYR A 8 -7.71 -5.85 0.89
N GLY A 9 -7.50 -5.38 -0.34
CA GLY A 9 -6.70 -4.20 -0.62
C GLY A 9 -5.40 -4.50 -1.35
N CYS A 10 -4.32 -3.83 -0.94
CA CYS A 10 -3.06 -3.80 -1.67
C CYS A 10 -1.97 -4.69 -1.07
N ALA A 11 -0.76 -4.64 -1.63
CA ALA A 11 0.43 -5.32 -1.14
C ALA A 11 0.72 -5.03 0.36
N LEU A 12 0.44 -3.82 0.85
CA LEU A 12 0.55 -3.49 2.27
C LEU A 12 -0.46 -4.27 3.14
N ASN A 13 -1.70 -4.44 2.68
CA ASN A 13 -2.69 -5.25 3.41
C ASN A 13 -2.26 -6.72 3.46
N LYS A 14 -1.74 -7.28 2.36
CA LYS A 14 -1.19 -8.64 2.32
C LYS A 14 0.00 -8.82 3.27
N SER A 15 0.87 -7.81 3.37
CA SER A 15 1.97 -7.85 4.34
C SER A 15 1.48 -7.77 5.79
N ASP A 16 0.44 -6.97 6.06
CA ASP A 16 -0.18 -6.94 7.38
C ASP A 16 -0.79 -8.29 7.75
N GLU A 17 -1.41 -8.99 6.80
CA GLU A 17 -1.88 -10.36 7.01
C GLU A 17 -0.73 -11.31 7.37
N ALA A 18 0.39 -11.26 6.64
CA ALA A 18 1.56 -12.08 6.96
C ALA A 18 2.06 -11.80 8.39
N LEU A 19 2.06 -10.53 8.81
CA LEU A 19 2.42 -10.14 10.16
C LEU A 19 1.41 -10.66 11.21
N MET A 20 0.11 -10.56 10.94
CA MET A 20 -0.95 -11.12 11.79
C MET A 20 -0.79 -12.63 11.96
N LYS A 21 -0.56 -13.35 10.85
CA LYS A 21 -0.36 -14.81 10.84
C LYS A 21 0.82 -15.22 11.71
N ILE A 22 1.96 -14.54 11.60
CA ILE A 22 3.14 -14.83 12.43
C ILE A 22 2.88 -14.52 13.90
N ALA A 23 2.25 -13.39 14.20
CA ALA A 23 1.92 -13.01 15.58
C ALA A 23 1.00 -14.05 16.25
N LEU A 24 0.02 -14.56 15.51
CA LEU A 24 -0.91 -15.59 15.97
C LEU A 24 -0.22 -16.97 16.12
N ALA A 25 0.60 -17.37 15.14
CA ALA A 25 1.32 -18.64 15.17
C ALA A 25 2.29 -18.72 16.36
N ARG A 26 2.97 -17.62 16.70
CA ARG A 26 3.86 -17.54 17.88
C ARG A 26 3.13 -17.76 19.22
N ARG A 27 1.80 -17.64 19.22
CA ARG A 27 0.94 -17.85 20.39
C ARG A 27 0.19 -19.18 20.35
N GLY A 28 0.53 -20.05 19.40
CA GLY A 28 -0.08 -21.37 19.26
C GLY A 28 -1.46 -21.37 18.60
N HIS A 29 -1.85 -20.27 17.95
CA HIS A 29 -3.06 -20.26 17.12
C HIS A 29 -2.76 -20.81 15.72
N SER A 30 -3.77 -21.40 15.09
CA SER A 30 -3.70 -21.93 13.73
C SER A 30 -4.65 -21.17 12.81
N VAL A 31 -4.23 -20.93 11.57
CA VAL A 31 -5.08 -20.27 10.58
C VAL A 31 -5.81 -21.34 9.75
N VAL A 32 -7.11 -21.17 9.58
CA VAL A 32 -7.99 -22.06 8.81
C VAL A 32 -8.51 -21.40 7.55
N ASN A 33 -8.98 -22.21 6.60
CA ASN A 33 -9.36 -21.74 5.26
C ASN A 33 -10.87 -21.44 5.10
N SER A 34 -11.68 -21.70 6.13
CA SER A 34 -13.13 -21.48 6.10
C SER A 34 -13.57 -20.70 7.35
N VAL A 35 -14.67 -19.97 7.22
CA VAL A 35 -15.26 -19.23 8.35
C VAL A 35 -15.89 -20.21 9.34
N GLU A 36 -16.41 -21.33 8.83
CA GLU A 36 -17.07 -22.40 9.56
C GLU A 36 -16.12 -23.08 10.55
N ASP A 37 -14.88 -23.32 10.14
CA ASP A 37 -13.85 -23.96 10.97
C ASP A 37 -13.17 -23.02 11.96
N ALA A 38 -13.51 -21.73 11.95
CA ALA A 38 -12.86 -20.73 12.79
C ALA A 38 -13.56 -20.56 14.14
N ASP A 39 -12.78 -20.35 15.19
CA ASP A 39 -13.24 -19.88 16.50
C ASP A 39 -13.29 -18.34 16.52
N VAL A 40 -12.43 -17.66 15.74
CA VAL A 40 -12.40 -16.20 15.56
C VAL A 40 -12.25 -15.86 14.08
N VAL A 41 -13.02 -14.87 13.63
CA VAL A 41 -13.04 -14.35 12.26
C VAL A 41 -12.34 -13.00 12.22
N VAL A 42 -11.36 -12.85 11.33
CA VAL A 42 -10.64 -11.60 11.09
C VAL A 42 -10.88 -11.13 9.65
N ILE A 43 -11.31 -9.89 9.48
CA ILE A 43 -11.36 -9.22 8.18
C ILE A 43 -10.36 -8.06 8.16
N ASN A 44 -9.37 -8.13 7.27
CA ASN A 44 -8.38 -7.08 7.06
C ASN A 44 -8.80 -6.20 5.87
N THR A 45 -9.20 -4.96 6.17
CA THR A 45 -9.96 -4.09 5.28
C THR A 45 -9.11 -3.04 4.55
N CYS A 46 -9.63 -2.57 3.41
CA CYS A 46 -9.10 -1.45 2.65
C CYS A 46 -10.17 -0.34 2.51
N ILE A 47 -9.73 0.91 2.33
CA ILE A 47 -10.60 2.10 2.27
C ILE A 47 -10.27 3.03 1.09
N VAL A 48 -9.30 2.68 0.24
CA VAL A 48 -8.75 3.61 -0.76
C VAL A 48 -9.78 3.93 -1.85
N ARG A 49 -10.42 2.90 -2.44
CA ARG A 49 -11.42 3.03 -3.51
C ARG A 49 -12.84 2.87 -2.98
N LEU A 50 -13.79 3.65 -3.53
CA LEU A 50 -15.17 3.70 -3.06
C LEU A 50 -15.89 2.35 -3.20
N GLU A 51 -15.70 1.66 -4.32
CA GLU A 51 -16.23 0.32 -4.53
C GLU A 51 -15.73 -0.66 -3.46
N THR A 52 -14.44 -0.58 -3.10
CA THR A 52 -13.86 -1.40 -2.05
C THR A 52 -14.48 -1.08 -0.69
N GLU A 53 -14.69 0.20 -0.37
CA GLU A 53 -15.35 0.61 0.86
C GLU A 53 -16.78 0.05 0.97
N TYR A 54 -17.60 0.18 -0.08
CA TYR A 54 -18.94 -0.42 -0.08
C TYR A 54 -18.90 -1.92 0.09
N HIS A 55 -17.95 -2.59 -0.59
CA HIS A 55 -17.73 -4.02 -0.41
C HIS A 55 -17.35 -4.37 1.03
N MET A 56 -16.48 -3.58 1.67
CA MET A 56 -16.09 -3.79 3.08
C MET A 56 -17.27 -3.60 4.03
N ILE A 57 -18.09 -2.56 3.85
CA ILE A 57 -19.28 -2.34 4.68
C ILE A 57 -20.21 -3.55 4.61
N ASN A 58 -20.50 -4.04 3.40
CA ASN A 58 -21.40 -5.18 3.21
C ASN A 58 -20.81 -6.47 3.77
N ARG A 59 -19.50 -6.71 3.55
CA ARG A 59 -18.83 -7.92 4.05
C ARG A 59 -18.73 -7.92 5.58
N ILE A 60 -18.44 -6.78 6.20
CA ILE A 60 -18.40 -6.63 7.66
C ILE A 60 -19.78 -6.95 8.27
N LYS A 61 -20.86 -6.41 7.70
CA LYS A 61 -22.24 -6.72 8.14
C LYS A 61 -22.53 -8.22 8.08
N ALA A 62 -22.27 -8.84 6.93
CA ALA A 62 -22.51 -10.27 6.74
C ALA A 62 -21.70 -11.14 7.72
N LEU A 63 -20.43 -10.79 7.96
CA LEU A 63 -19.60 -11.49 8.94
C LEU A 63 -20.05 -11.25 10.38
N HIS A 64 -20.54 -10.04 10.70
CA HIS A 64 -21.08 -9.74 12.02
C HIS A 64 -22.34 -10.56 12.29
N ASP A 65 -23.32 -10.55 11.38
CA ASP A 65 -24.56 -11.33 11.52
C ASP A 65 -24.24 -12.83 11.70
N TYR A 66 -23.30 -13.37 10.91
CA TYR A 66 -22.84 -14.75 11.06
C TYR A 66 -22.20 -15.02 12.43
N CYS A 67 -21.33 -14.13 12.90
CA CYS A 67 -20.65 -14.27 14.19
C CYS A 67 -21.63 -14.21 15.36
N GLU A 68 -22.65 -13.35 15.31
CA GLU A 68 -23.70 -13.27 16.34
C GLU A 68 -24.52 -14.57 16.41
N VAL A 69 -24.92 -15.13 15.26
CA VAL A 69 -25.68 -16.40 15.21
C VAL A 69 -24.86 -17.58 15.72
N THR A 70 -23.55 -17.59 15.46
CA THR A 70 -22.66 -18.71 15.79
C THR A 70 -21.92 -18.55 17.12
N GLY A 71 -22.06 -17.41 17.80
CA GLY A 71 -21.32 -17.07 19.02
C GLY A 71 -19.81 -16.89 18.79
N LYS A 72 -19.38 -16.65 17.56
CA LYS A 72 -17.96 -16.44 17.19
C LYS A 72 -17.56 -14.98 17.38
N LYS A 73 -16.26 -14.73 17.54
CA LYS A 73 -15.74 -13.37 17.63
C LYS A 73 -15.38 -12.80 16.26
N LEU A 74 -15.75 -11.55 16.00
CA LEU A 74 -15.33 -10.78 14.82
C LEU A 74 -14.25 -9.75 15.19
N VAL A 75 -13.18 -9.72 14.40
CA VAL A 75 -12.15 -8.68 14.43
C VAL A 75 -12.07 -7.99 13.07
N VAL A 76 -12.29 -6.67 13.05
CA VAL A 76 -12.11 -5.84 11.86
C VAL A 76 -10.77 -5.13 11.97
N ALA A 77 -9.84 -5.48 11.08
CA ALA A 77 -8.51 -4.93 11.00
C ALA A 77 -8.33 -4.07 9.74
N GLY A 78 -7.19 -3.37 9.63
CA GLY A 78 -6.76 -2.72 8.39
C GLY A 78 -7.15 -1.25 8.29
N CYS A 79 -7.09 -0.71 7.07
CA CYS A 79 -7.16 0.73 6.84
C CYS A 79 -8.54 1.31 7.18
N MET A 80 -9.64 0.60 6.88
CA MET A 80 -10.98 1.09 7.18
C MET A 80 -11.24 1.11 8.70
N ALA A 81 -10.72 0.13 9.44
CA ALA A 81 -10.79 0.10 10.91
C ALA A 81 -10.19 1.37 11.54
N LYS A 82 -9.11 1.89 10.96
CA LYS A 82 -8.45 3.12 11.42
C LYS A 82 -9.16 4.40 10.99
N VAL A 83 -9.66 4.44 9.75
CA VAL A 83 -10.19 5.68 9.14
C VAL A 83 -11.67 5.90 9.50
N GLU A 84 -12.47 4.83 9.51
CA GLU A 84 -13.92 4.90 9.75
C GLU A 84 -14.39 3.98 10.90
N PRO A 85 -13.81 4.08 12.11
CA PRO A 85 -14.19 3.22 13.22
C PRO A 85 -15.63 3.42 13.68
N TYR A 86 -16.20 4.61 13.47
CA TYR A 86 -17.58 4.92 13.80
C TYR A 86 -18.55 4.17 12.88
N THR A 87 -18.33 4.23 11.56
CA THR A 87 -19.11 3.47 10.56
C THR A 87 -19.12 1.98 10.89
N ILE A 88 -17.95 1.42 11.21
CA ILE A 88 -17.85 0.00 11.59
C ILE A 88 -18.58 -0.28 12.90
N SER A 89 -18.46 0.58 13.90
CA SER A 89 -19.14 0.39 15.19
C SER A 89 -20.66 0.47 15.10
N LEU A 90 -21.21 1.15 14.09
CA LEU A 90 -22.66 1.16 13.83
C LEU A 90 -23.15 -0.15 13.22
N ILE A 91 -22.36 -0.76 12.34
CA ILE A 91 -22.77 -1.94 11.56
C ILE A 91 -22.32 -3.28 12.18
N ALA A 92 -21.30 -3.24 13.05
CA ALA A 92 -20.74 -4.39 13.76
C ALA A 92 -20.31 -3.97 15.18
N PRO A 93 -21.27 -3.63 16.07
CA PRO A 93 -20.99 -3.04 17.39
C PRO A 93 -20.16 -3.92 18.34
N THR A 94 -20.19 -5.24 18.18
CA THR A 94 -19.43 -6.20 19.00
C THR A 94 -18.01 -6.45 18.47
N ALA A 95 -17.70 -6.01 17.24
CA ALA A 95 -16.42 -6.29 16.62
C ALA A 95 -15.25 -5.54 17.28
N SER A 96 -14.13 -6.25 17.45
CA SER A 96 -12.87 -5.62 17.85
C SER A 96 -12.24 -4.89 16.65
N LEU A 97 -11.59 -3.75 16.88
CA LEU A 97 -11.05 -2.89 15.82
C LEU A 97 -9.54 -2.72 15.95
N ILE A 98 -8.80 -3.05 14.89
CA ILE A 98 -7.32 -3.05 14.90
C ILE A 98 -6.77 -2.24 13.72
N SER A 99 -5.96 -1.22 14.00
CA SER A 99 -5.31 -0.45 12.93
C SER A 99 -4.18 -1.23 12.26
N PRO A 100 -3.74 -0.82 11.05
CA PRO A 100 -2.61 -1.48 10.38
C PRO A 100 -1.32 -1.45 11.22
N GLN A 101 -1.12 -0.40 12.01
CA GLN A 101 0.07 -0.24 12.87
C GLN A 101 0.16 -1.31 13.96
N ASN A 102 -0.96 -1.93 14.34
CA ASN A 102 -1.06 -2.91 15.42
C ASN A 102 -1.34 -4.33 14.88
N ALA A 103 -1.06 -4.59 13.60
CA ALA A 103 -1.23 -5.92 13.00
C ALA A 103 -0.43 -7.02 13.74
N ASP A 104 0.74 -6.69 14.30
CA ASP A 104 1.56 -7.57 15.15
C ASP A 104 0.92 -7.88 16.52
N LYS A 105 -0.07 -7.09 16.93
CA LYS A 105 -0.80 -7.20 18.20
C LYS A 105 -2.22 -7.73 18.03
N ILE A 106 -2.57 -8.24 16.85
CA ILE A 106 -3.89 -8.81 16.54
C ILE A 106 -4.33 -9.87 17.55
N TYR A 107 -3.37 -10.60 18.13
CA TYR A 107 -3.62 -11.62 19.14
C TYR A 107 -4.34 -11.08 20.39
N LEU A 108 -4.16 -9.81 20.75
CA LEU A 108 -4.86 -9.20 21.87
C LEU A 108 -6.38 -9.19 21.63
N ALA A 109 -6.81 -8.94 20.39
CA ALA A 109 -8.21 -9.01 20.01
C ALA A 109 -8.72 -10.46 19.87
N VAL A 110 -7.85 -11.41 19.58
CA VAL A 110 -8.21 -12.83 19.45
C VAL A 110 -8.39 -13.49 20.82
N GLU A 111 -7.49 -13.23 21.78
CA GLU A 111 -7.43 -13.97 23.04
C GLU A 111 -8.31 -13.39 24.16
N ARG A 112 -8.63 -12.09 24.10
CA ARG A 112 -9.48 -11.46 25.11
C ARG A 112 -10.95 -11.77 24.84
N ASP A 113 -11.75 -11.93 25.89
CA ASP A 113 -13.19 -12.11 25.75
C ASP A 113 -13.91 -10.79 25.39
N ASP A 114 -13.39 -9.67 25.88
CA ASP A 114 -13.99 -8.36 25.66
C ASP A 114 -13.60 -7.73 24.30
N ARG A 115 -14.35 -6.70 23.92
CA ARG A 115 -14.12 -5.92 22.70
C ARG A 115 -12.82 -5.12 22.82
N VAL A 116 -11.89 -5.34 21.90
CA VAL A 116 -10.58 -4.67 21.87
C VAL A 116 -10.55 -3.61 20.77
N ILE A 117 -10.09 -2.40 21.10
CA ILE A 117 -9.92 -1.29 20.14
C ILE A 117 -8.47 -0.80 20.20
N LEU A 118 -7.66 -1.16 19.20
CA LEU A 118 -6.26 -0.75 19.05
C LEU A 118 -6.09 0.06 17.76
N LEU A 119 -6.59 1.29 17.80
CA LEU A 119 -6.53 2.20 16.64
C LEU A 119 -5.35 3.16 16.67
N SER A 120 -4.71 3.34 17.82
CA SER A 120 -3.57 4.26 18.00
C SER A 120 -2.25 3.50 18.09
N GLY A 121 -1.15 4.20 17.84
CA GLY A 121 0.20 3.64 17.87
C GLY A 121 0.95 3.88 16.57
N ALA A 122 2.23 3.49 16.57
CA ALA A 122 3.09 3.52 15.41
C ALA A 122 3.46 2.09 15.03
N ARG A 123 3.79 1.88 13.75
CA ARG A 123 4.28 0.60 13.25
C ARG A 123 5.58 0.24 13.98
N SER A 124 5.68 -0.99 14.47
CA SER A 124 6.92 -1.54 15.02
C SER A 124 7.99 -1.61 13.92
N ARG A 125 9.15 -0.98 14.17
CA ARG A 125 10.29 -1.05 13.24
C ARG A 125 10.88 -2.46 13.24
N ASP A 126 11.43 -2.87 12.10
CA ASP A 126 12.12 -4.16 11.88
C ASP A 126 11.30 -5.43 12.18
N VAL A 127 9.97 -5.29 12.26
CA VAL A 127 9.04 -6.43 12.35
C VAL A 127 8.35 -6.59 11.00
N ILE A 128 8.89 -7.48 10.16
CA ILE A 128 8.36 -7.80 8.82
C ILE A 128 7.81 -9.22 8.85
N GLY A 129 6.57 -9.40 8.40
CA GLY A 129 5.95 -10.71 8.29
C GLY A 129 6.24 -11.34 6.93
N VAL A 130 6.81 -12.55 6.94
CA VAL A 130 6.97 -13.41 5.76
C VAL A 130 6.25 -14.73 6.02
N CYS A 131 5.41 -15.17 5.07
CA CYS A 131 4.67 -16.43 5.17
C CYS A 131 4.94 -17.30 3.93
N PRO A 132 4.97 -18.63 4.07
CA PRO A 132 5.16 -19.53 2.95
C PRO A 132 3.94 -19.56 2.02
N GLY A 133 4.14 -20.08 0.80
CA GLY A 133 3.05 -20.48 -0.10
C GLY A 133 2.65 -19.46 -1.16
N SER A 134 3.41 -18.37 -1.35
CA SER A 134 3.21 -17.43 -2.46
C SER A 134 4.49 -17.28 -3.29
N SER A 135 4.35 -17.36 -4.61
CA SER A 135 5.44 -17.10 -5.55
C SER A 135 5.80 -15.61 -5.62
N VAL A 136 4.83 -14.72 -5.35
CA VAL A 136 5.00 -13.27 -5.29
C VAL A 136 4.81 -12.81 -3.86
N VAL A 137 5.85 -12.25 -3.24
CA VAL A 137 5.83 -11.86 -1.83
C VAL A 137 6.03 -10.35 -1.68
N PRO A 138 5.03 -9.63 -1.14
CA PRO A 138 5.18 -8.22 -0.84
C PRO A 138 6.00 -8.02 0.44
N ILE A 139 7.09 -7.26 0.34
CA ILE A 139 7.96 -6.90 1.46
C ILE A 139 7.81 -5.40 1.73
N PRO A 140 7.18 -4.99 2.84
CA PRO A 140 7.04 -3.59 3.19
C PRO A 140 8.38 -3.04 3.63
N ILE A 141 8.93 -2.08 2.87
CA ILE A 141 10.18 -1.42 3.24
C ILE A 141 9.91 -0.21 4.14
N GLN A 142 8.71 0.35 4.07
CA GLN A 142 8.24 1.40 4.95
C GLN A 142 6.72 1.41 5.08
N GLU A 143 6.24 2.07 6.12
CA GLU A 143 4.88 2.61 6.20
C GLU A 143 4.92 4.14 6.17
N GLY A 144 3.86 4.78 5.67
CA GLY A 144 3.73 6.23 5.66
C GLY A 144 4.25 6.90 4.38
N CYS A 145 3.88 8.16 4.22
CA CYS A 145 4.23 9.03 3.10
C CYS A 145 4.34 10.48 3.60
N LEU A 146 5.29 11.23 3.03
CA LEU A 146 5.53 12.64 3.40
C LEU A 146 4.65 13.63 2.64
N SER A 147 4.12 13.24 1.48
CA SER A 147 3.22 14.08 0.69
C SER A 147 1.88 14.30 1.42
N ASN A 148 1.15 15.34 1.02
CA ASN A 148 -0.16 15.69 1.58
C ASN A 148 -1.20 15.90 0.49
N CYS A 149 -1.30 14.95 -0.45
CA CYS A 149 -2.24 14.99 -1.56
C CYS A 149 -3.66 15.27 -1.08
N SER A 150 -4.38 16.13 -1.78
CA SER A 150 -5.70 16.63 -1.35
C SER A 150 -6.78 15.55 -1.36
N PHE A 151 -6.63 14.49 -2.17
CA PHE A 151 -7.56 13.36 -2.32
C PHE A 151 -7.20 12.10 -1.53
N CYS A 152 -5.97 12.00 -1.00
CA CYS A 152 -5.49 10.73 -0.45
C CYS A 152 -6.10 10.46 0.93
N ILE A 153 -7.02 9.49 1.01
CA ILE A 153 -7.59 8.98 2.28
C ILE A 153 -6.59 8.10 3.04
N ALA A 154 -5.69 7.42 2.34
CA ALA A 154 -4.73 6.49 2.93
C ALA A 154 -3.79 7.16 3.95
N LYS A 155 -3.53 8.47 3.82
CA LYS A 155 -2.74 9.24 4.79
C LYS A 155 -3.37 9.26 6.19
N HIS A 156 -4.68 9.05 6.32
CA HIS A 156 -5.36 8.93 7.60
C HIS A 156 -5.26 7.52 8.19
N ALA A 157 -5.07 6.51 7.34
CA ALA A 157 -4.85 5.13 7.77
C ALA A 157 -3.38 4.88 8.20
N ARG A 158 -2.42 5.48 7.49
CA ARG A 158 -0.98 5.20 7.60
C ARG A 158 -0.16 6.49 7.48
N ARG A 159 -0.27 7.42 8.42
CA ARG A 159 0.35 8.75 8.27
C ARG A 159 1.86 8.76 8.47
N GLN A 160 2.33 8.11 9.53
CA GLN A 160 3.68 8.28 10.04
C GLN A 160 4.68 7.50 9.19
N LEU A 161 5.71 8.19 8.71
CA LEU A 161 6.82 7.54 8.01
C LEU A 161 7.63 6.69 9.01
N VAL A 162 7.66 5.38 8.78
CA VAL A 162 8.48 4.42 9.53
C VAL A 162 9.12 3.47 8.52
N SER A 163 10.41 3.63 8.26
CA SER A 163 11.18 2.71 7.42
C SER A 163 11.71 1.52 8.21
N HIS A 164 11.75 0.34 7.60
CA HIS A 164 12.52 -0.78 8.13
C HIS A 164 14.01 -0.61 7.78
N SER A 165 14.89 -1.09 8.64
CA SER A 165 16.33 -1.11 8.38
C SER A 165 16.66 -1.99 7.18
N VAL A 166 17.75 -1.68 6.48
CA VAL A 166 18.29 -2.50 5.41
C VAL A 166 18.50 -3.94 5.89
N GLU A 167 19.02 -4.13 7.10
CA GLU A 167 19.25 -5.45 7.68
C GLU A 167 17.96 -6.26 7.83
N ALA A 168 16.89 -5.64 8.35
CA ALA A 168 15.61 -6.30 8.51
C ALA A 168 14.98 -6.65 7.16
N ILE A 169 15.07 -5.75 6.18
CA ILE A 169 14.53 -5.98 4.83
C ILE A 169 15.31 -7.10 4.12
N VAL A 170 16.65 -7.04 4.12
CA VAL A 170 17.50 -8.09 3.53
C VAL A 170 17.20 -9.45 4.16
N LYS A 171 17.04 -9.51 5.49
CA LYS A 171 16.63 -10.73 6.19
C LYS A 171 15.26 -11.23 5.71
N ALA A 172 14.26 -10.35 5.61
CA ALA A 172 12.92 -10.72 5.17
C ALA A 172 12.90 -11.20 3.71
N VAL A 173 13.68 -10.55 2.83
CA VAL A 173 13.82 -11.00 1.43
C VAL A 173 14.50 -12.37 1.37
N HIS A 174 15.58 -12.57 2.13
CA HIS A 174 16.24 -13.87 2.20
C HIS A 174 15.29 -14.97 2.69
N GLU A 175 14.51 -14.72 3.73
CA GLU A 175 13.48 -15.65 4.23
C GLU A 175 12.42 -15.95 3.16
N ALA A 176 11.92 -14.92 2.46
CA ALA A 176 10.94 -15.11 1.39
C ALA A 176 11.48 -15.99 0.25
N VAL A 177 12.72 -15.75 -0.19
CA VAL A 177 13.38 -16.54 -1.24
C VAL A 177 13.59 -17.99 -0.79
N GLN A 178 14.00 -18.21 0.46
CA GLN A 178 14.13 -19.57 1.02
C GLN A 178 12.79 -20.32 1.08
N LEU A 179 11.69 -19.60 1.26
CA LEU A 179 10.32 -20.14 1.23
C LEU A 179 9.75 -20.28 -0.19
N GLY A 180 10.55 -20.03 -1.23
CA GLY A 180 10.18 -20.27 -2.63
C GLY A 180 9.64 -19.06 -3.38
N ALA A 181 9.79 -17.84 -2.85
CA ALA A 181 9.43 -16.63 -3.58
C ALA A 181 10.31 -16.47 -4.83
N VAL A 182 9.67 -16.28 -5.99
CA VAL A 182 10.34 -15.97 -7.27
C VAL A 182 10.23 -14.49 -7.62
N GLU A 183 9.30 -13.77 -6.99
CA GLU A 183 9.15 -12.32 -7.13
C GLU A 183 9.00 -11.67 -5.76
N ILE A 184 9.79 -10.63 -5.53
CA ILE A 184 9.79 -9.80 -4.33
C ILE A 184 9.22 -8.44 -4.73
N GLU A 185 8.04 -8.12 -4.23
CA GLU A 185 7.39 -6.82 -4.44
C GLU A 185 7.77 -5.90 -3.28
N LEU A 186 8.75 -5.01 -3.49
CA LEU A 186 9.07 -3.98 -2.49
C LEU A 186 7.89 -3.01 -2.43
N THR A 187 7.25 -2.93 -1.27
CA THR A 187 6.01 -2.16 -1.10
C THR A 187 6.13 -1.11 -0.01
N GLY A 188 5.33 -0.07 -0.14
CA GLY A 188 5.26 1.11 0.71
C GLY A 188 4.18 2.04 0.18
N MET A 189 3.90 3.14 0.88
CA MET A 189 3.00 4.15 0.32
C MET A 189 3.67 5.01 -0.76
N ASP A 190 4.98 5.19 -0.65
CA ASP A 190 5.83 5.91 -1.60
C ASP A 190 7.28 5.53 -1.35
N LEU A 191 7.89 4.73 -2.23
CA LEU A 191 9.25 4.24 -1.98
C LEU A 191 10.31 5.35 -2.09
N GLY A 192 9.97 6.49 -2.69
CA GLY A 192 10.90 7.62 -2.88
C GLY A 192 11.30 8.31 -1.58
N VAL A 193 10.63 8.03 -0.48
CA VAL A 193 10.96 8.57 0.85
C VAL A 193 11.66 7.56 1.76
N TYR A 194 11.94 6.35 1.26
CA TYR A 194 12.60 5.31 2.05
C TYR A 194 13.94 5.79 2.59
N GLY A 195 14.13 5.64 3.90
CA GLY A 195 15.36 6.00 4.61
C GLY A 195 15.39 7.44 5.12
N LEU A 196 14.47 8.33 4.76
CA LEU A 196 14.50 9.72 5.26
C LEU A 196 14.31 9.81 6.78
N ASP A 197 13.44 8.98 7.36
CA ASP A 197 13.22 8.94 8.81
C ASP A 197 14.40 8.30 9.56
N LEU A 198 15.07 7.31 8.93
CA LEU A 198 16.09 6.47 9.54
C LEU A 198 17.53 6.98 9.31
N TYR A 199 17.89 7.16 8.04
CA TYR A 199 19.24 7.48 7.57
C TYR A 199 19.42 8.96 7.20
N LYS A 200 18.36 9.77 7.29
CA LYS A 200 18.34 11.20 6.90
C LYS A 200 18.68 11.46 5.44
N ARG A 201 18.56 10.43 4.60
CA ARG A 201 18.72 10.48 3.13
C ARG A 201 17.82 9.44 2.47
N ARG A 202 17.56 9.61 1.18
CA ARG A 202 16.87 8.61 0.37
C ARG A 202 17.83 7.44 0.13
N ALA A 203 17.42 6.23 0.51
CA ALA A 203 18.29 5.05 0.52
C ALA A 203 17.75 3.91 -0.34
N LEU A 204 16.73 4.15 -1.18
CA LEU A 204 16.12 3.10 -2.01
C LEU A 204 17.13 2.44 -2.97
N PRO A 205 18.00 3.17 -3.70
CA PRO A 205 19.00 2.54 -4.58
C PRO A 205 19.99 1.63 -3.82
N GLU A 206 20.48 2.08 -2.67
CA GLU A 206 21.36 1.31 -1.81
C GLU A 206 20.67 0.07 -1.25
N LEU A 207 19.42 0.19 -0.78
CA LEU A 207 18.65 -0.95 -0.30
C LEU A 207 18.54 -2.04 -1.37
N ILE A 208 18.19 -1.67 -2.60
CA ILE A 208 18.05 -2.63 -3.69
C ILE A 208 19.40 -3.29 -3.98
N THR A 209 20.49 -2.51 -3.99
CA THR A 209 21.85 -3.00 -4.20
C THR A 209 22.28 -3.98 -3.10
N GLU A 210 21.97 -3.68 -1.84
CA GLU A 210 22.23 -4.55 -0.69
C GLU A 210 21.45 -5.87 -0.79
N ILE A 211 20.18 -5.81 -1.19
CA ILE A 211 19.36 -7.02 -1.40
C ILE A 211 19.96 -7.87 -2.52
N THR A 212 20.23 -7.30 -3.70
CA THR A 212 20.72 -8.07 -4.86
C THR A 212 22.12 -8.63 -4.64
N THR A 213 22.94 -7.97 -3.83
CA THR A 213 24.31 -8.42 -3.49
C THR A 213 24.29 -9.54 -2.45
N ARG A 214 23.46 -9.40 -1.40
CA ARG A 214 23.54 -10.25 -0.20
C ARG A 214 22.60 -11.44 -0.20
N VAL A 215 21.52 -11.41 -0.98
CA VAL A 215 20.55 -12.50 -1.04
C VAL A 215 20.79 -13.35 -2.29
N PRO A 216 21.36 -14.56 -2.16
CA PRO A 216 21.50 -15.47 -3.28
C PRO A 216 20.13 -16.07 -3.65
N GLY A 217 19.94 -16.40 -4.92
CA GLY A 217 18.74 -17.05 -5.41
C GLY A 217 18.35 -16.60 -6.82
N ASN A 218 17.35 -17.28 -7.38
CA ASN A 218 16.74 -16.90 -8.65
C ASN A 218 15.37 -16.26 -8.37
N TYR A 219 15.37 -14.94 -8.20
CA TYR A 219 14.17 -14.14 -7.95
C TYR A 219 14.31 -12.78 -8.63
N MET A 220 13.17 -12.14 -8.87
CA MET A 220 13.09 -10.79 -9.41
C MET A 220 12.51 -9.82 -8.38
N ILE A 221 13.04 -8.60 -8.34
CA ILE A 221 12.54 -7.50 -7.50
C ILE A 221 11.66 -6.60 -8.36
N ARG A 222 10.41 -6.42 -7.94
CA ARG A 222 9.52 -5.37 -8.45
C ARG A 222 9.54 -4.20 -7.48
N ILE A 223 9.86 -3.02 -8.00
CA ILE A 223 9.84 -1.77 -7.24
C ILE A 223 8.40 -1.23 -7.29
N GLY A 224 7.81 -1.01 -6.11
CA GLY A 224 6.51 -0.36 -5.97
C GLY A 224 6.51 1.11 -6.36
N MET A 225 5.35 1.75 -6.22
CA MET A 225 5.11 3.14 -6.61
C MET A 225 6.12 4.13 -6.00
N ILE A 226 6.63 5.05 -6.84
CA ILE A 226 7.46 6.17 -6.43
C ILE A 226 6.82 7.48 -6.90
N ASN A 227 6.58 8.41 -5.98
CA ASN A 227 6.06 9.74 -6.34
C ASN A 227 7.12 10.54 -7.13
N PRO A 228 6.76 11.19 -8.26
CA PRO A 228 7.67 12.03 -9.04
C PRO A 228 8.43 13.09 -8.21
N GLU A 229 7.77 13.69 -7.21
CA GLU A 229 8.35 14.66 -6.28
C GLU A 229 9.64 14.14 -5.63
N HIS A 230 9.66 12.85 -5.28
CA HIS A 230 10.78 12.26 -4.58
C HIS A 230 11.75 11.55 -5.51
N LEU A 231 11.23 10.93 -6.60
CA LEU A 231 12.02 10.23 -7.60
C LEU A 231 13.07 11.13 -8.26
N SER A 232 12.70 12.37 -8.58
CA SER A 232 13.59 13.34 -9.25
C SER A 232 14.89 13.62 -8.51
N VAL A 233 14.94 13.40 -7.19
CA VAL A 233 16.11 13.71 -6.35
C VAL A 233 17.21 12.66 -6.43
N PHE A 234 16.88 11.43 -6.84
CA PHE A 234 17.83 10.32 -6.91
C PHE A 234 17.66 9.52 -8.21
N LEU A 235 17.25 10.21 -9.28
CA LEU A 235 16.84 9.61 -10.54
C LEU A 235 17.99 8.84 -11.19
N ASP A 236 19.20 9.41 -11.19
CA ASP A 236 20.37 8.76 -11.78
C ASP A 236 20.73 7.47 -11.03
N GLU A 237 20.76 7.53 -9.70
CA GLU A 237 21.14 6.38 -8.86
C GLU A 237 20.14 5.23 -9.00
N ILE A 238 18.84 5.50 -9.05
CA ILE A 238 17.85 4.44 -9.23
C ILE A 238 17.85 3.88 -10.66
N ILE A 239 18.11 4.72 -11.67
CA ILE A 239 18.28 4.25 -13.05
C ILE A 239 19.46 3.30 -13.14
N ASP A 240 20.60 3.64 -12.54
CA ASP A 240 21.79 2.80 -12.56
C ASP A 240 21.55 1.44 -11.89
N VAL A 241 20.83 1.43 -10.77
CA VAL A 241 20.48 0.19 -10.07
C VAL A 241 19.55 -0.69 -10.91
N VAL A 242 18.50 -0.12 -11.50
CA VAL A 242 17.55 -0.88 -12.33
C VAL A 242 18.20 -1.36 -13.63
N ARG A 243 19.06 -0.54 -14.24
CA ARG A 243 19.73 -0.87 -15.50
C ARG A 243 20.74 -2.00 -15.35
N ASN A 244 21.53 -1.98 -14.28
CA ASN A 244 22.69 -2.86 -14.11
C ASN A 244 22.36 -4.15 -13.35
N SER A 245 21.16 -4.27 -12.77
CA SER A 245 20.76 -5.44 -12.01
C SER A 245 20.03 -6.47 -12.87
N GLU A 246 20.48 -7.72 -12.83
CA GLU A 246 19.79 -8.85 -13.46
C GLU A 246 18.59 -9.36 -12.63
N ARG A 247 18.48 -8.92 -11.36
CA ARG A 247 17.44 -9.34 -10.41
C ARG A 247 16.39 -8.27 -10.15
N VAL A 248 16.33 -7.22 -10.95
CA VAL A 248 15.34 -6.13 -10.81
C VAL A 248 14.60 -6.02 -12.12
N PHE A 249 13.26 -5.96 -12.07
CA PHE A 249 12.49 -5.73 -13.28
C PHE A 249 12.83 -4.34 -13.85
N LYS A 250 12.99 -4.26 -15.17
CA LYS A 250 13.04 -2.98 -15.90
C LYS A 250 11.64 -2.34 -15.94
N PHE A 251 11.16 -1.97 -14.76
CA PHE A 251 9.81 -1.51 -14.53
C PHE A 251 9.80 -0.38 -13.51
N PHE A 252 9.08 0.70 -13.82
CA PHE A 252 8.78 1.76 -12.88
C PHE A 252 7.27 2.00 -12.78
N HIS A 253 6.80 2.24 -11.55
CA HIS A 253 5.43 2.71 -11.31
C HIS A 253 5.49 4.15 -10.80
N ILE A 254 5.13 5.09 -11.69
CA ILE A 254 5.29 6.53 -11.47
C ILE A 254 3.93 7.21 -11.72
N PRO A 255 3.18 7.57 -10.67
CA PRO A 255 1.85 8.16 -10.82
C PRO A 255 1.93 9.62 -11.25
N LEU A 256 1.37 9.94 -12.42
CA LEU A 256 1.16 11.31 -12.87
C LEU A 256 -0.02 11.96 -12.15
N GLN A 257 -1.13 11.22 -12.02
CA GLN A 257 -2.47 11.63 -11.57
C GLN A 257 -3.25 12.52 -12.53
N SER A 258 -2.64 13.56 -13.08
CA SER A 258 -3.26 14.45 -14.10
C SER A 258 -2.17 15.09 -14.95
N GLY A 259 -2.46 15.32 -16.23
CA GLY A 259 -1.57 16.03 -17.15
C GLY A 259 -1.79 17.54 -17.20
N SER A 260 -2.58 18.10 -16.27
CA SER A 260 -2.76 19.55 -16.09
C SER A 260 -2.03 20.04 -14.85
N ASP A 261 -1.14 21.02 -14.98
CA ASP A 261 -0.47 21.67 -13.84
C ASP A 261 -1.47 22.33 -12.89
N ARG A 262 -2.61 22.81 -13.42
CA ARG A 262 -3.67 23.39 -12.61
C ARG A 262 -4.30 22.33 -11.71
N VAL A 263 -4.66 21.17 -12.27
CA VAL A 263 -5.24 20.06 -11.51
C VAL A 263 -4.21 19.46 -10.55
N LEU A 264 -2.95 19.28 -10.95
CA LEU A 264 -1.86 18.83 -10.08
C LEU A 264 -1.69 19.73 -8.85
N LYS A 265 -1.78 21.05 -9.02
CA LYS A 265 -1.75 22.01 -7.90
C LYS A 265 -2.95 21.84 -6.97
N LEU A 266 -4.16 21.64 -7.50
CA LEU A 266 -5.36 21.33 -6.70
C LEU A 266 -5.25 19.99 -5.96
N MET A 267 -4.61 19.01 -6.60
CA MET A 267 -4.25 17.71 -6.03
C MET A 267 -3.17 17.80 -4.93
N LYS A 268 -2.53 18.97 -4.78
CA LYS A 268 -1.34 19.18 -3.93
C LYS A 268 -0.17 18.26 -4.31
N ARG A 269 0.09 18.14 -5.61
CA ARG A 269 1.32 17.54 -6.13
C ARG A 269 2.41 18.62 -6.20
N ASN A 270 3.61 18.28 -5.74
CA ASN A 270 4.75 19.19 -5.71
C ASN A 270 5.70 18.91 -6.90
N TYR A 271 5.10 18.73 -8.07
CA TYR A 271 5.79 18.58 -9.35
C TYR A 271 4.90 19.13 -10.45
N THR A 272 5.51 19.52 -11.56
CA THR A 272 4.84 19.93 -12.80
C THR A 272 4.79 18.78 -13.80
N VAL A 273 3.94 18.92 -14.81
CA VAL A 273 3.86 17.98 -15.93
C VAL A 273 5.20 17.93 -16.67
N GLU A 274 5.89 19.05 -16.81
CA GLU A 274 7.20 19.10 -17.49
C GLU A 274 8.30 18.37 -16.70
N GLU A 275 8.32 18.52 -15.38
CA GLU A 275 9.23 17.75 -14.52
C GLU A 275 8.94 16.25 -14.62
N TYR A 276 7.67 15.86 -14.67
CA TYR A 276 7.27 14.48 -14.89
C TYR A 276 7.72 13.95 -16.25
N ARG A 277 7.50 14.72 -17.34
CA ARG A 277 7.96 14.37 -18.70
C ARG A 277 9.46 14.14 -18.73
N ARG A 278 10.24 15.02 -18.10
CA ARG A 278 11.69 14.88 -18.01
C ARG A 278 12.09 13.56 -17.35
N VAL A 279 11.49 13.24 -16.20
CA VAL A 279 11.77 11.97 -15.49
C VAL A 279 11.49 10.76 -16.39
N VAL A 280 10.33 10.71 -17.03
CA VAL A 280 9.94 9.58 -17.89
C VAL A 280 10.86 9.45 -19.11
N LYS A 281 11.13 10.56 -19.82
CA LYS A 281 12.01 10.57 -20.99
C LYS A 281 13.42 10.14 -20.65
N GLU A 282 13.93 10.57 -19.49
CA GLU A 282 15.27 10.21 -19.01
C GLU A 282 15.37 8.71 -18.68
N ILE A 283 14.35 8.14 -18.04
CA ILE A 283 14.28 6.69 -17.77
C ILE A 283 14.26 5.89 -19.08
N LYS A 284 13.36 6.25 -20.01
CA LYS A 284 13.25 5.56 -21.32
C LYS A 284 14.54 5.68 -22.15
N ALA A 285 15.24 6.81 -22.09
CA ALA A 285 16.50 7.01 -22.79
C ALA A 285 17.65 6.16 -22.22
N LYS A 286 17.72 5.99 -20.90
CA LYS A 286 18.83 5.30 -20.21
C LYS A 286 18.61 3.80 -20.04
N ILE A 287 17.36 3.33 -20.06
CA ILE A 287 16.99 1.92 -19.87
C ILE A 287 16.18 1.44 -21.08
N PRO A 288 16.83 0.80 -22.07
CA PRO A 288 16.13 0.18 -23.18
C PRO A 288 15.12 -0.85 -22.70
N ASP A 289 13.94 -0.84 -23.34
CA ASP A 289 12.80 -1.74 -23.08
C ASP A 289 12.19 -1.63 -21.67
N VAL A 290 12.39 -0.49 -21.00
CA VAL A 290 11.75 -0.23 -19.70
C VAL A 290 10.23 -0.09 -19.84
N SER A 291 9.50 -0.74 -18.94
CA SER A 291 8.05 -0.56 -18.81
C SER A 291 7.72 0.46 -17.72
N ILE A 292 6.86 1.42 -18.01
CA ILE A 292 6.39 2.44 -17.08
C ILE A 292 4.88 2.31 -16.93
N ALA A 293 4.45 2.09 -15.69
CA ALA A 293 3.05 2.22 -15.29
C ALA A 293 2.81 3.59 -14.66
N THR A 294 1.66 4.20 -14.96
CA THR A 294 1.20 5.43 -14.32
C THR A 294 -0.23 5.30 -13.80
N ASP A 295 -0.63 6.17 -12.89
CA ASP A 295 -2.00 6.27 -12.39
C ASP A 295 -2.56 7.64 -12.76
N ILE A 296 -3.82 7.67 -13.19
CA ILE A 296 -4.58 8.86 -13.57
C ILE A 296 -5.90 8.90 -12.80
N ILE A 297 -6.25 10.07 -12.27
CA ILE A 297 -7.55 10.33 -11.65
C ILE A 297 -8.30 11.31 -12.53
N VAL A 298 -9.43 10.86 -13.10
CA VAL A 298 -10.32 11.69 -13.92
C VAL A 298 -11.54 12.14 -13.12
N GLY A 299 -12.17 13.25 -13.50
CA GLY A 299 -13.27 13.87 -12.77
C GLY A 299 -12.82 14.48 -11.44
N PHE A 300 -11.56 14.90 -11.31
CA PHE A 300 -11.08 15.51 -10.07
C PHE A 300 -11.81 16.83 -9.80
N PRO A 301 -12.14 17.19 -8.54
CA PRO A 301 -12.87 18.42 -8.23
C PRO A 301 -12.23 19.67 -8.84
N GLY A 302 -12.98 20.33 -9.73
CA GLY A 302 -12.55 21.50 -10.48
C GLY A 302 -11.72 21.21 -11.74
N GLU A 303 -11.61 19.97 -12.20
CA GLU A 303 -11.07 19.60 -13.52
C GLU A 303 -12.02 20.10 -14.64
N SER A 304 -11.47 20.76 -15.66
CA SER A 304 -12.21 21.16 -16.86
C SER A 304 -11.91 20.23 -18.03
N GLU A 305 -12.69 20.35 -19.11
CA GLU A 305 -12.47 19.61 -20.35
C GLU A 305 -11.06 19.86 -20.91
N GLU A 306 -10.56 21.10 -20.82
CA GLU A 306 -9.21 21.44 -21.29
C GLU A 306 -8.12 20.72 -20.48
N ASP A 307 -8.28 20.55 -19.17
CA ASP A 307 -7.32 19.81 -18.34
C ASP A 307 -7.35 18.31 -18.63
N PHE A 308 -8.54 17.78 -18.93
CA PHE A 308 -8.71 16.40 -19.35
C PHE A 308 -7.97 16.16 -20.67
N GLU A 309 -8.14 17.05 -21.65
CA GLU A 309 -7.40 17.04 -22.92
C GLU A 309 -5.88 17.19 -22.73
N GLU A 310 -5.41 18.00 -21.76
CA GLU A 310 -3.99 18.04 -21.39
C GLU A 310 -3.48 16.69 -20.88
N THR A 311 -4.30 15.97 -20.11
CA THR A 311 -3.97 14.63 -19.64
C THR A 311 -3.85 13.63 -20.79
N LEU A 312 -4.78 13.67 -21.74
CA LEU A 312 -4.71 12.82 -22.94
C LEU A 312 -3.44 13.09 -23.75
N ARG A 313 -3.09 14.35 -23.98
CA ARG A 313 -1.85 14.73 -24.69
C ARG A 313 -0.60 14.15 -24.04
N VAL A 314 -0.51 14.14 -22.70
CA VAL A 314 0.65 13.57 -21.99
C VAL A 314 0.71 12.05 -22.17
N ILE A 315 -0.44 11.37 -22.15
CA ILE A 315 -0.51 9.91 -22.34
C ILE A 315 -0.10 9.54 -23.76
N GLU A 316 -0.59 10.25 -24.77
CA GLU A 316 -0.21 10.07 -26.18
C GLU A 316 1.28 10.35 -26.41
N GLU A 317 1.82 11.40 -25.80
CA GLU A 317 3.23 11.78 -25.95
C GLU A 317 4.19 10.77 -25.32
N LEU A 318 3.87 10.28 -24.11
CA LEU A 318 4.79 9.47 -23.32
C LEU A 318 4.62 7.97 -23.52
N GLU A 319 3.55 7.52 -24.17
CA GLU A 319 3.29 6.12 -24.55
C GLU A 319 3.59 5.14 -23.41
N PHE A 320 2.86 5.23 -22.30
CA PHE A 320 3.04 4.33 -21.17
C PHE A 320 2.59 2.90 -21.52
N GLU A 321 3.33 1.90 -21.02
CA GLU A 321 2.97 0.49 -21.19
C GLU A 321 1.71 0.14 -20.39
N ARG A 322 1.42 0.90 -19.31
CA ARG A 322 0.22 0.73 -18.52
C ARG A 322 -0.28 2.04 -17.91
N VAL A 323 -1.56 2.34 -18.10
CA VAL A 323 -2.25 3.46 -17.46
C VAL A 323 -3.35 2.91 -16.56
N HIS A 324 -3.23 3.13 -15.25
CA HIS A 324 -4.31 2.86 -14.30
C HIS A 324 -5.22 4.08 -14.20
N VAL A 325 -6.36 4.01 -14.86
CA VAL A 325 -7.36 5.08 -14.77
C VAL A 325 -8.33 4.78 -13.62
N ALA A 326 -8.64 5.80 -12.84
CA ALA A 326 -9.71 5.76 -11.84
C ALA A 326 -10.54 7.04 -11.92
N GLY A 327 -11.86 6.92 -11.83
CA GLY A 327 -12.71 8.07 -11.54
C GLY A 327 -12.44 8.58 -10.12
N TYR A 328 -12.41 9.89 -9.94
CA TYR A 328 -12.34 10.49 -8.63
C TYR A 328 -13.52 10.01 -7.78
N SER A 329 -13.21 9.57 -6.56
CA SER A 329 -14.22 9.16 -5.59
C SER A 329 -14.12 10.02 -4.35
N ILE A 330 -15.24 10.56 -3.90
CA ILE A 330 -15.31 11.38 -2.69
C ILE A 330 -14.87 10.58 -1.46
N ARG A 331 -14.07 11.23 -0.61
CA ARG A 331 -13.54 10.71 0.65
C ARG A 331 -13.70 11.76 1.74
N LEU A 332 -14.67 11.59 2.64
CA LEU A 332 -15.16 12.63 3.58
C LEU A 332 -14.10 13.31 4.46
N LEU A 333 -12.91 12.72 4.61
CA LEU A 333 -11.80 13.28 5.41
C LEU A 333 -10.70 13.93 4.56
N THR A 334 -10.93 14.14 3.27
CA THR A 334 -9.95 14.67 2.34
C THR A 334 -10.29 16.10 1.96
N LEU A 335 -9.29 16.91 1.58
CA LEU A 335 -9.53 18.29 1.15
C LEU A 335 -10.34 18.33 -0.15
N ALA A 336 -10.10 17.37 -1.05
CA ALA A 336 -10.84 17.26 -2.31
C ALA A 336 -12.35 17.05 -2.10
N ALA A 337 -12.76 16.42 -0.99
CA ALA A 337 -14.18 16.23 -0.68
C ALA A 337 -14.93 17.54 -0.34
N SER A 338 -14.23 18.59 0.06
CA SER A 338 -14.84 19.91 0.32
C SER A 338 -14.76 20.86 -0.88
N MET A 339 -14.19 20.42 -2.01
CA MET A 339 -14.07 21.24 -3.22
C MET A 339 -15.35 21.19 -4.05
N HIS A 340 -15.49 22.09 -5.03
CA HIS A 340 -16.57 22.02 -6.01
C HIS A 340 -16.36 20.79 -6.91
N GLN A 341 -17.33 19.88 -6.90
CA GLN A 341 -17.26 18.64 -7.67
C GLN A 341 -17.55 18.95 -9.15
N VAL A 342 -16.99 18.14 -10.04
CA VAL A 342 -17.36 18.19 -11.47
C VAL A 342 -18.73 17.54 -11.61
N ASP A 343 -19.62 18.17 -12.36
CA ASP A 343 -20.93 17.59 -12.67
C ASP A 343 -20.74 16.32 -13.50
N THR A 344 -21.16 15.18 -12.96
CA THR A 344 -21.02 13.84 -13.57
C THR A 344 -22.28 13.42 -14.30
#